data_AF-W6QRN6-F1
#
_entry.id   AF-W6QRN6-F1
#
_cell.length_a   1.000
_cell.length_b   1.000
_cell.length_c   1.000
_cell.angle_alpha   90.00
_cell.angle_beta   90.00
_cell.angle_gamma   90.00
#
_symmetry.space_group_name_H-M   'P 1'
#
loop_
_entity.id
_entity.type
_entity.pdbx_description
1 polymer ?
#
loop_
_entity_poly.entity_id
_entity_poly.type
_entity_poly.pdbx_seq_one_letter_code
_entity_poly.pdbx_strand_id
1 'polypeptide(L)'
;MYFPAPQKILSAKEINTLRNGITLRDSVHTQLGKFTIALKPTDMGNEYEVKTCKCYPGLISHHSPDRRVRFLPNTEYKIPSPAILDAHWRVCEIFNASAMGETIERRLREWEGLRGSKCAIIREDGTTDLASLLDIALWGQVST
;
A
#
# COMPACT_ATOMS: atom_id res chain seq x y z
N MET A 1 -0.55 -4.36 -20.28
CA MET A 1 -0.95 -3.53 -19.12
C MET A 1 -1.50 -4.48 -18.05
N TYR A 2 -0.87 -4.57 -16.88
CA TYR A 2 -1.04 -5.72 -15.95
C TYR A 2 -2.34 -5.71 -15.12
N PHE A 3 -3.00 -4.56 -14.94
CA PHE A 3 -4.22 -4.44 -14.11
C PHE A 3 -5.26 -3.46 -14.72
N PRO A 4 -6.13 -3.92 -15.64
CA PRO A 4 -7.09 -3.04 -16.33
C PRO A 4 -8.32 -2.68 -15.47
N ALA A 5 -8.76 -3.55 -14.56
CA ALA A 5 -9.95 -3.32 -13.73
C ALA A 5 -9.77 -2.20 -12.68
N PRO A 6 -8.63 -2.11 -11.95
CA PRO A 6 -8.42 -1.03 -10.97
C PRO A 6 -8.35 0.37 -11.59
N GLN A 7 -7.91 0.52 -12.84
CA GLN A 7 -7.73 1.83 -13.47
C GLN A 7 -9.01 2.65 -13.55
N LYS A 8 -10.15 2.00 -13.78
CA LYS A 8 -11.45 2.69 -13.80
C LYS A 8 -11.86 3.19 -12.42
N ILE A 9 -11.46 2.46 -11.37
CA ILE A 9 -11.84 2.73 -9.98
C ILE A 9 -10.88 3.74 -9.32
N LEU A 10 -9.61 3.74 -9.73
CA LEU A 10 -8.57 4.67 -9.28
C LEU A 10 -8.53 5.96 -10.12
N SER A 11 -9.58 6.25 -10.88
CA SER A 11 -9.70 7.52 -11.60
C SER A 11 -9.85 8.68 -10.61
N ALA A 12 -9.42 9.89 -10.98
CA ALA A 12 -9.49 11.08 -10.13
C ALA A 12 -10.91 11.37 -9.58
N LYS A 13 -11.94 10.92 -10.31
CA LYS A 13 -13.35 11.05 -9.91
C LYS A 13 -13.78 10.03 -8.86
N GLU A 14 -13.25 8.82 -8.92
CA GLU A 14 -13.70 7.67 -8.10
C GLU A 14 -12.76 7.37 -6.91
N ILE A 15 -11.55 7.97 -6.89
CA ILE A 15 -10.50 7.69 -5.90
C ILE A 15 -10.94 7.90 -4.45
N ASN A 16 -11.82 8.89 -4.20
CA ASN A 16 -12.31 9.23 -2.86
C ASN A 16 -13.65 8.57 -2.52
N THR A 17 -14.05 7.53 -3.25
CA THR A 17 -15.26 6.78 -2.93
C THR A 17 -14.99 5.70 -1.90
N LEU A 18 -15.99 5.37 -1.07
CA LEU A 18 -15.89 4.29 -0.08
C LEU A 18 -15.56 2.92 -0.68
N ARG A 19 -15.77 2.72 -1.98
CA ARG A 19 -15.38 1.48 -2.71
C ARG A 19 -13.86 1.29 -2.78
N ASN A 20 -13.11 2.36 -2.59
CA ASN A 20 -11.64 2.39 -2.55
C ASN A 20 -11.09 2.52 -1.11
N GLY A 21 -11.96 2.46 -0.09
CA GLY A 21 -11.57 2.68 1.30
C GLY A 21 -11.84 1.46 2.19
N ILE A 22 -10.94 1.22 3.16
CA ILE A 22 -11.17 0.36 4.31
C ILE A 22 -10.68 1.02 5.58
N THR A 23 -11.46 0.91 6.64
CA THR A 23 -11.04 1.32 7.98
C THR A 23 -10.30 0.17 8.64
N LEU A 24 -9.10 0.44 9.14
CA LEU A 24 -8.23 -0.54 9.78
C LEU A 24 -7.68 0.02 11.08
N ARG A 25 -7.32 -0.87 12.02
CA ARG A 25 -6.47 -0.49 13.15
C ARG A 25 -5.15 0.07 12.59
N ASP A 26 -4.62 1.12 13.20
CA ASP A 26 -3.41 1.83 12.78
C ASP A 26 -2.24 0.91 12.40
N SER A 27 -1.97 -0.09 13.25
CA SER A 27 -0.93 -1.09 13.00
C SER A 27 -1.16 -1.89 11.70
N VAL A 28 -2.40 -2.27 11.40
CA VAL A 28 -2.77 -3.04 10.20
C VAL A 28 -2.79 -2.14 8.97
N HIS A 29 -3.30 -0.90 9.11
CA HIS A 29 -3.27 0.11 8.05
C HIS A 29 -1.85 0.36 7.56
N THR A 30 -0.92 0.57 8.50
CA THR A 30 0.50 0.76 8.19
C THR A 30 1.07 -0.43 7.42
N GLN A 31 0.85 -1.67 7.89
CA GLN A 31 1.37 -2.85 7.21
C GLN A 31 0.73 -3.06 5.81
N LEU A 32 -0.55 -2.71 5.64
CA LEU A 32 -1.22 -2.82 4.35
C LEU A 32 -0.61 -1.84 3.34
N GLY A 33 -0.33 -0.60 3.75
CA GLY A 33 0.35 0.39 2.92
C GLY A 33 1.77 -0.01 2.52
N LYS A 34 2.45 -0.77 3.39
CA LYS A 34 3.81 -1.29 3.16
C LYS A 34 3.86 -2.60 2.36
N PHE A 35 2.70 -3.13 1.93
CA PHE A 35 2.61 -4.42 1.25
C PHE A 35 3.25 -5.57 2.05
N THR A 36 3.18 -5.51 3.38
CA THR A 36 3.66 -6.61 4.26
C THR A 36 2.51 -7.49 4.74
N ILE A 37 1.27 -7.06 4.53
CA ILE A 37 0.03 -7.83 4.69
C ILE A 37 -0.87 -7.57 3.48
N ALA A 38 -1.64 -8.56 3.06
CA ALA A 38 -2.61 -8.40 1.99
C ALA A 38 -3.79 -9.38 2.13
N LEU A 39 -4.86 -9.10 1.38
CA LEU A 39 -6.09 -9.88 1.37
C LEU A 39 -6.16 -10.67 0.07
N LYS A 40 -5.79 -11.95 0.12
CA LYS A 40 -5.81 -12.85 -1.04
C LYS A 40 -7.27 -13.29 -1.29
N PRO A 41 -7.80 -13.11 -2.51
CA PRO A 41 -9.14 -13.60 -2.85
C PRO A 41 -9.27 -15.12 -2.65
N THR A 42 -10.42 -15.57 -2.16
CA THR A 42 -10.80 -16.99 -2.12
C THR A 42 -11.88 -17.30 -3.15
N ASP A 43 -12.28 -18.57 -3.24
CA ASP A 43 -13.40 -18.99 -4.09
C ASP A 43 -14.76 -18.48 -3.59
N MET A 44 -14.83 -18.01 -2.33
CA MET A 44 -16.03 -17.43 -1.75
C MET A 44 -16.06 -15.91 -1.96
N GLY A 45 -17.17 -15.43 -2.53
CA GLY A 45 -17.38 -14.01 -2.78
C GLY A 45 -17.24 -13.16 -1.50
N ASN A 46 -16.40 -12.11 -1.60
CA ASN A 46 -16.06 -11.18 -0.52
C ASN A 46 -15.37 -11.82 0.70
N GLU A 47 -14.86 -13.04 0.56
CA GLU A 47 -13.97 -13.66 1.53
C GLU A 47 -12.52 -13.61 1.05
N TYR A 48 -11.61 -13.36 1.99
CA TYR A 48 -10.20 -13.19 1.74
C TYR A 48 -9.38 -13.92 2.79
N GLU A 49 -8.31 -14.56 2.34
CA GLU A 49 -7.27 -15.10 3.20
C GLU A 49 -6.28 -13.97 3.55
N VAL A 50 -6.02 -13.78 4.83
CA VAL A 50 -5.03 -12.80 5.29
C VAL A 50 -3.64 -13.39 5.09
N LYS A 51 -2.87 -12.79 4.19
CA LYS A 51 -1.48 -13.19 3.93
C LYS A 51 -0.52 -12.17 4.48
N THR A 52 0.47 -12.65 5.23
CA THR A 52 1.60 -11.86 5.71
C THR A 52 2.87 -12.23 4.94
N CYS A 53 3.71 -11.22 4.69
CA CYS A 53 4.98 -11.37 4.00
C CYS A 53 6.14 -11.39 5.00
N LYS A 54 7.36 -11.73 4.54
CA LYS A 54 8.53 -11.95 5.43
C LYS A 54 8.86 -10.76 6.35
N CYS A 55 8.53 -9.54 5.95
CA CYS A 55 8.80 -8.31 6.70
C CYS A 55 7.66 -7.93 7.69
N TYR A 56 6.65 -8.78 7.88
CA TYR A 56 5.54 -8.48 8.80
C TYR A 56 6.02 -8.54 10.27
N PRO A 57 5.80 -7.49 11.08
CA PRO A 57 6.32 -7.45 12.45
C PRO A 57 5.74 -8.57 13.33
N GLY A 58 6.62 -9.38 13.93
CA GLY A 58 6.23 -10.49 14.82
C GLY A 58 5.42 -10.06 16.04
N LEU A 59 5.60 -8.84 16.54
CA LEU A 59 4.82 -8.27 17.65
C LEU A 59 3.34 -7.99 17.28
N ILE A 60 3.04 -7.85 15.98
CA ILE A 60 1.67 -7.73 15.45
C ILE A 60 1.15 -9.12 15.05
N SER A 61 2.01 -10.14 15.02
CA SER A 61 1.71 -11.51 14.60
C SER A 61 0.97 -12.31 15.68
N HIS A 62 -0.19 -11.83 16.11
CA HIS A 62 -1.23 -12.68 16.71
C HIS A 62 -2.13 -13.30 15.63
N HIS A 63 -1.78 -13.14 14.35
CA HIS A 63 -2.56 -13.63 13.23
C HIS A 63 -2.21 -15.10 12.99
N SER A 64 -3.17 -15.99 13.21
CA SER A 64 -3.08 -17.38 12.75
C SER A 64 -2.85 -17.40 11.23
N PRO A 65 -1.98 -18.28 10.71
CA PRO A 65 -1.70 -18.41 9.27
C PRO A 65 -2.95 -18.68 8.41
N ASP A 66 -4.06 -19.13 9.01
CA ASP A 66 -5.32 -19.43 8.33
C ASP A 66 -6.44 -18.41 8.58
N ARG A 67 -6.07 -17.18 8.96
CA ARG A 67 -7.07 -16.16 9.26
C ARG A 67 -7.78 -15.72 7.97
N ARG A 68 -9.09 -15.96 7.91
CA ARG A 68 -9.96 -15.43 6.86
C ARG A 68 -10.75 -14.22 7.34
N VAL A 69 -11.02 -13.30 6.42
CA VAL A 69 -11.87 -12.13 6.64
C VAL A 69 -12.93 -12.11 5.55
N ARG A 70 -14.19 -11.89 5.94
CA ARG A 70 -15.29 -11.72 5.01
C ARG A 70 -15.90 -10.34 5.18
N PHE A 71 -16.00 -9.59 4.08
CA PHE A 71 -16.74 -8.33 4.09
C PHE A 71 -18.22 -8.63 3.92
N LEU A 72 -18.99 -8.25 4.93
CA LEU A 72 -20.45 -8.36 4.89
C LEU A 72 -21.00 -7.06 4.29
N PRO A 73 -21.79 -7.12 3.21
CA PRO A 73 -22.45 -5.95 2.67
C PRO A 73 -23.44 -5.39 3.70
N ASN A 74 -23.41 -4.08 3.90
CA ASN A 74 -24.41 -3.33 4.65
C ASN A 74 -25.21 -2.46 3.67
N THR A 75 -26.50 -2.25 3.94
CA THR A 75 -27.36 -1.34 3.16
C THR A 75 -26.82 0.09 3.12
N GLU A 76 -26.08 0.51 4.15
CA GLU A 76 -25.54 1.87 4.28
C GLU A 76 -24.13 2.06 3.69
N TYR A 77 -23.32 0.99 3.62
CA TYR A 77 -21.90 1.08 3.26
C TYR A 77 -21.52 0.08 2.18
N LYS A 78 -20.99 0.61 1.08
CA LYS A 78 -20.40 -0.21 0.01
C LYS A 78 -19.13 -0.88 0.54
N ILE A 79 -19.02 -2.19 0.32
CA ILE A 79 -17.80 -2.93 0.61
C ILE A 79 -16.68 -2.54 -0.37
N PRO A 80 -15.41 -2.78 0.01
CA PRO A 80 -14.26 -2.52 -0.86
C PRO A 80 -14.36 -3.32 -2.15
N SER A 81 -13.91 -2.74 -3.25
CA SER A 81 -13.88 -3.43 -4.53
C SER A 81 -12.96 -4.66 -4.48
N PRO A 82 -13.46 -5.87 -4.81
CA PRO A 82 -12.61 -7.05 -4.94
C PRO A 82 -11.46 -6.88 -5.92
N ALA A 83 -11.67 -6.09 -6.99
CA ALA A 83 -10.63 -5.82 -7.99
C ALA A 83 -9.48 -4.96 -7.42
N ILE A 84 -9.75 -4.07 -6.46
CA ILE A 84 -8.70 -3.30 -5.80
C ILE A 84 -7.92 -4.19 -4.84
N LEU A 85 -8.62 -5.04 -4.08
CA LEU A 85 -7.99 -5.97 -3.15
C LEU A 85 -7.13 -7.01 -3.88
N ASP A 86 -7.60 -7.55 -5.01
CA ASP A 86 -6.79 -8.45 -5.85
C ASP A 86 -5.55 -7.75 -6.39
N ALA A 87 -5.69 -6.52 -6.92
CA ALA A 87 -4.54 -5.77 -7.40
C ALA A 87 -3.51 -5.50 -6.29
N HIS A 88 -3.96 -5.11 -5.09
CA HIS A 88 -3.09 -4.96 -3.93
C HIS A 88 -2.38 -6.26 -3.56
N TRP A 89 -3.10 -7.38 -3.52
CA TRP A 89 -2.54 -8.72 -3.31
C TRP A 89 -1.46 -9.06 -4.34
N ARG A 90 -1.72 -8.85 -5.63
CA ARG A 90 -0.75 -9.15 -6.69
C ARG A 90 0.51 -8.30 -6.60
N VAL A 91 0.37 -7.01 -6.26
CA VAL A 91 1.53 -6.13 -6.02
C VAL A 91 2.32 -6.61 -4.80
N CYS A 92 1.63 -7.02 -3.74
CA CYS A 92 2.24 -7.60 -2.55
C CYS A 92 3.02 -8.88 -2.87
N GLU A 93 2.46 -9.80 -3.68
CA GLU A 93 3.16 -10.99 -4.15
C GLU A 93 4.43 -10.64 -4.92
N ILE A 94 4.35 -9.70 -5.86
CA ILE A 94 5.49 -9.27 -6.67
C ILE A 94 6.59 -8.70 -5.78
N PHE A 95 6.26 -7.81 -4.85
CA PHE A 95 7.25 -7.19 -3.96
C PHE A 95 7.90 -8.20 -3.01
N ASN A 96 7.14 -9.16 -2.51
CA ASN A 96 7.65 -10.20 -1.64
C ASN A 96 8.53 -11.21 -2.42
N ALA A 97 8.19 -11.52 -3.67
CA ALA A 97 8.98 -12.40 -4.53
C ALA A 97 10.28 -11.73 -5.03
N SER A 98 10.24 -10.44 -5.36
CA SER A 98 11.38 -9.71 -5.92
C SER A 98 12.35 -9.15 -4.87
N ALA A 99 12.02 -9.26 -3.58
CA ALA A 99 12.68 -8.55 -2.48
C ALA A 99 12.71 -7.02 -2.64
N MET A 100 12.00 -6.45 -3.63
CA MET A 100 11.92 -5.00 -3.83
C MET A 100 11.13 -4.30 -2.74
N GLY A 101 10.33 -5.04 -1.96
CA GLY A 101 9.56 -4.47 -0.85
C GLY A 101 10.43 -3.66 0.12
N GLU A 102 11.61 -4.17 0.49
CA GLU A 102 12.54 -3.46 1.39
C GLU A 102 13.10 -2.19 0.77
N THR A 103 13.36 -2.21 -0.54
CA THR A 103 13.90 -1.08 -1.29
C THR A 103 12.86 0.02 -1.43
N ILE A 104 11.61 -0.32 -1.75
CA ILE A 104 10.49 0.63 -1.84
C ILE A 104 10.19 1.23 -0.47
N GLU A 105 10.13 0.40 0.57
CA GLU A 105 9.88 0.81 1.94
C GLU A 105 10.96 1.77 2.47
N ARG A 106 12.24 1.48 2.19
CA ARG A 106 13.35 2.38 2.55
C ARG A 106 13.15 3.77 1.94
N ARG A 107 12.80 3.82 0.66
CA ARG A 107 12.65 5.08 -0.08
C ARG A 107 11.38 5.84 0.27
N LEU A 108 10.29 5.14 0.62
CA LEU A 108 9.11 5.74 1.24
C LEU A 108 9.46 6.40 2.57
N ARG A 109 10.26 5.74 3.42
CA ARG A 109 10.74 6.34 4.68
C ARG A 109 11.66 7.53 4.46
N GLU A 110 12.58 7.46 3.49
CA GLU A 110 13.42 8.59 3.09
C GLU A 110 12.54 9.78 2.67
N TRP A 111 11.53 9.54 1.84
CA TRP A 111 10.56 10.54 1.41
C TRP A 111 9.71 11.12 2.55
N GLU A 112 9.22 10.28 3.46
CA GLU A 112 8.49 10.72 4.65
C GLU A 112 9.38 11.52 5.62
N GLY A 113 10.65 11.14 5.77
CA GLY A 113 11.63 11.89 6.55
C GLY A 113 11.91 13.27 5.95
N LEU A 114 12.00 13.34 4.62
CA LEU A 114 12.12 14.59 3.88
C LEU A 114 10.86 15.46 4.03
N ARG A 115 9.65 14.87 3.98
CA ARG A 115 8.36 15.59 4.10
C ARG A 115 7.98 15.98 5.52
N GLY A 116 8.27 15.13 6.50
CA GLY A 116 7.88 15.26 7.91
C GLY A 116 8.81 16.16 8.71
N SER A 117 10.02 16.38 8.21
CA SER A 117 10.83 17.51 8.66
C SER A 117 10.11 18.80 8.24
N LYS A 118 9.93 19.76 9.14
CA LYS A 118 9.49 21.15 8.84
C LYS A 118 10.41 21.89 7.81
N CYS A 119 11.31 21.17 7.14
CA CYS A 119 12.33 21.58 6.18
C CYS A 119 12.11 20.97 4.78
N ALA A 120 10.95 20.38 4.49
CA ALA A 120 10.53 20.08 3.11
C ALA A 120 10.22 21.35 2.27
N ILE A 121 10.48 22.52 2.85
CA ILE A 121 10.53 23.81 2.19
C ILE A 121 11.99 23.97 1.79
N ILE A 122 12.25 24.23 0.51
CA ILE A 122 13.57 24.67 0.05
C ILE A 122 14.02 25.76 1.02
N ARG A 123 15.06 25.49 1.80
CA ARG A 123 15.51 26.43 2.82
C ARG A 123 15.97 27.68 2.09
N GLU A 124 15.53 28.83 2.59
CA GLU A 124 15.91 30.13 2.03
C GLU A 124 17.44 30.34 2.04
N ASP A 125 18.16 29.62 2.92
CA ASP A 125 19.62 29.63 3.02
C ASP A 125 20.35 28.77 1.96
N GLY A 126 19.62 28.08 1.08
CA GLY A 126 20.17 27.26 0.01
C GLY A 126 20.82 25.95 0.48
N THR A 127 20.69 25.57 1.75
CA THR A 127 21.31 24.35 2.30
C THR A 127 20.52 23.07 2.07
N THR A 128 19.35 23.16 1.41
CA THR A 128 18.57 21.98 1.05
C THR A 128 19.35 21.12 0.06
N ASP A 129 19.54 19.85 0.40
CA ASP A 129 20.08 18.84 -0.50
C ASP A 129 19.04 18.48 -1.58
N LEU A 130 19.00 19.32 -2.63
CA LEU A 130 18.12 19.15 -3.78
C LEU A 130 18.46 17.89 -4.57
N ALA A 131 19.72 17.43 -4.55
CA ALA A 131 20.14 16.24 -5.28
C ALA A 131 19.47 14.99 -4.69
N SER A 132 19.53 14.81 -3.37
CA SER A 132 18.85 13.71 -2.69
C SER A 132 17.32 13.80 -2.81
N LEU A 133 16.77 15.01 -2.72
CA LEU A 133 15.32 15.23 -2.87
C LEU A 133 14.84 14.85 -4.29
N LEU A 134 15.60 15.24 -5.32
CA LEU A 134 15.28 14.91 -6.71
C LEU A 134 15.53 13.43 -7.03
N ASP A 135 16.58 12.81 -6.50
CA ASP A 135 16.83 11.37 -6.65
C ASP A 135 15.64 10.54 -6.14
N ILE A 136 15.14 10.88 -4.96
CA ILE A 136 13.98 10.20 -4.37
C ILE A 136 12.69 10.51 -5.14
N ALA A 137 12.47 11.78 -5.51
CA ALA A 137 11.27 12.20 -6.24
C ALA A 137 11.17 11.62 -7.66
N LEU A 138 12.32 11.43 -8.33
CA LEU A 138 12.42 10.98 -9.73
C LEU A 138 12.89 9.54 -9.86
N TRP A 139 12.98 8.79 -8.78
CA TRP A 139 13.55 7.43 -8.76
C TRP A 139 12.92 6.47 -9.80
N GLY A 140 11.66 6.67 -10.18
CA GLY A 140 10.98 5.88 -11.23
C GLY A 140 11.00 6.47 -12.65
N GLN A 141 11.63 7.63 -12.85
CA GLN A 141 11.70 8.36 -14.13
C GLN A 141 13.11 8.28 -14.76
N VAL A 142 14.14 7.93 -13.99
CA VAL A 142 15.55 7.97 -14.41
C VAL A 142 16.09 6.60 -14.84
N SER A 143 15.27 5.55 -14.85
CA SER A 143 15.68 4.24 -15.40
C SER A 143 15.68 4.25 -16.93
N THR A 144 16.78 4.66 -17.53
CA THR A 144 17.18 4.38 -18.93
C THR A 144 18.10 3.17 -19.00
#